data_AF-A0A7U3URK8-F1
#
_entry.id   AF-A0A7U3URK8-F1
#
_cell.length_a   1.000
_cell.length_b   1.000
_cell.length_c   1.000
_cell.angle_alpha   90.00
_cell.angle_beta   90.00
_cell.angle_gamma   90.00
#
_symmetry.space_group_name_H-M   'P 1'
#
loop_
_entity.id
_entity.type
_entity.pdbx_description
1 polymer ?
#
loop_
_entity_poly.entity_id
_entity_poly.type
_entity_poly.pdbx_seq_one_letter_code
_entity_poly.pdbx_strand_id
1 'polypeptide(L)'
;MRLGTRMMTAAGQDFYEQGDIWAQVAEHRTDAGAPQPGTPTLTVVQLLVTAASDSPGSPLTLTPDWPTAFEDAGRALAGLAQQGALTRGLRAILTDHLLFAFNRLGIPAQHQDLLATAASKVIFHRQPAADDTPYGSRNDHVQPLTVKTVTTDMTDQTTTEPQRLREALVAFIDRLGTFRTPEVKAAFRSVPRHLFLPGVDLATAYARKAVVTKRAADGTAVSSASGPNIVATMLEQLQAAPGHRVLEIGAATGINAALLTELVGPTGHVTSIELDDDLAEGARTHLAAAGYGQVEVVCGDGALGHPAGAPYDRIEVTAGAWDISAAWWQQLALGGRIVVPLRLHGSGLTRSLAFDRTEEHRMRSINAAVCGFVPMRGASEMGERHVRLADDVILKLDADDLPDEPALAQALTHRAHQQWTGIRVRHEEPAAHLDLWLATIDSDLSFGRLSIGPEAHTLGLAAPAIRWAGATLYDGGTISYLTTRPIDDGTDELGLITHGPDSNKLNSQAVQLLNRWSAERPAQPVITAYPAATPDDQLAPGARLTRPDTRLTISW
;
A
#
# COMPACT_ATOMS: atom_id res chain seq x y z
N MET A 1 27.69 18.62 8.64
CA MET A 1 26.26 18.95 8.47
C MET A 1 25.99 19.52 7.10
N ARG A 2 26.26 20.81 6.83
CA ARG A 2 25.90 21.48 5.56
C ARG A 2 26.37 20.74 4.28
N LEU A 3 27.64 20.32 4.24
CA LEU A 3 28.18 19.54 3.11
C LEU A 3 27.46 18.19 2.93
N GLY A 4 27.10 17.54 4.04
CA GLY A 4 26.32 16.30 4.01
C GLY A 4 24.92 16.50 3.44
N THR A 5 24.23 17.55 3.85
CA THR A 5 22.93 17.97 3.29
C THR A 5 23.01 18.19 1.78
N ARG A 6 24.06 18.88 1.30
CA ARG A 6 24.27 19.11 -0.14
C ARG A 6 24.51 17.80 -0.90
N MET A 7 25.33 16.89 -0.37
CA MET A 7 25.55 15.56 -0.97
C MET A 7 24.26 14.74 -1.05
N MET A 8 23.47 14.68 0.02
CA MET A 8 22.22 13.92 0.03
C MET A 8 21.18 14.53 -0.92
N THR A 9 21.06 15.86 -0.94
CA THR A 9 20.18 16.55 -1.88
C THR A 9 20.60 16.28 -3.33
N ALA A 10 21.89 16.33 -3.62
CA ALA A 10 22.43 16.00 -4.95
C ALA A 10 22.29 14.51 -5.32
N ALA A 11 22.21 13.63 -4.31
CA ALA A 11 21.86 12.23 -4.48
C ALA A 11 20.34 11.97 -4.62
N GLY A 12 19.54 13.03 -4.74
CA GLY A 12 18.09 12.95 -4.90
C GLY A 12 17.34 12.58 -3.63
N GLN A 13 17.97 12.68 -2.46
CA GLN A 13 17.31 12.38 -1.19
C GLN A 13 16.43 13.55 -0.75
N ASP A 14 15.16 13.27 -0.51
CA ASP A 14 14.22 14.24 0.01
C ASP A 14 14.54 14.64 1.46
N PHE A 15 13.85 15.65 1.97
CA PHE A 15 14.14 16.22 3.29
C PHE A 15 14.00 15.21 4.44
N TYR A 16 13.07 14.26 4.36
CA TYR A 16 12.83 13.25 5.38
C TYR A 16 13.78 12.05 5.23
N GLU A 17 14.11 11.65 4.02
CA GLU A 17 15.17 10.66 3.74
C GLU A 17 16.54 11.11 4.27
N GLN A 18 16.83 12.42 4.22
CA GLN A 18 17.99 12.99 4.87
C GLN A 18 17.94 12.81 6.40
N GLY A 19 16.75 12.87 6.99
CA GLY A 19 16.51 12.57 8.40
C GLY A 19 16.84 11.13 8.77
N ASP A 20 16.49 10.18 7.90
CA ASP A 20 16.81 8.75 8.09
C ASP A 20 18.32 8.51 8.04
N ILE A 21 19.00 9.14 7.09
CA ILE A 21 20.47 9.05 6.97
C ILE A 21 21.14 9.63 8.22
N TRP A 22 20.66 10.77 8.74
CA TRP A 22 21.17 11.31 10.00
C TRP A 22 20.85 10.40 11.21
N ALA A 23 19.69 9.73 11.23
CA ALA A 23 19.36 8.77 12.27
C ALA A 23 20.33 7.56 12.26
N GLN A 24 20.66 7.04 11.08
CA GLN A 24 21.64 5.96 10.94
C GLN A 24 23.04 6.39 11.39
N VAL A 25 23.48 7.61 11.04
CA VAL A 25 24.76 8.15 11.51
C VAL A 25 24.81 8.24 13.05
N ALA A 26 23.70 8.62 13.68
CA ALA A 26 23.58 8.63 15.14
C ALA A 26 23.64 7.22 15.72
N GLU A 27 22.90 6.28 15.17
CA GLU A 27 22.89 4.88 15.59
C GLU A 27 24.30 4.26 15.58
N HIS A 28 25.06 4.48 14.50
CA HIS A 28 26.46 4.03 14.38
C HIS A 28 27.44 4.64 15.40
N ARG A 29 27.05 5.73 16.07
CA ARG A 29 27.88 6.49 17.01
C ARG A 29 27.30 6.54 18.42
N THR A 30 26.15 5.90 18.63
CA THR A 30 25.42 5.90 19.91
C THR A 30 26.33 5.39 21.01
N ASP A 31 26.52 6.21 22.04
CA ASP A 31 27.17 5.84 23.29
C ASP A 31 26.15 6.03 24.43
N ALA A 32 26.01 5.04 25.31
CA ALA A 32 25.01 5.01 26.38
C ALA A 32 25.15 6.16 27.40
N GLY A 33 26.21 6.97 27.31
CA GLY A 33 26.44 8.18 28.10
C GLY A 33 26.44 9.51 27.32
N ALA A 34 26.11 9.51 26.02
CA ALA A 34 26.18 10.73 25.21
C ALA A 34 25.08 11.75 25.60
N PRO A 35 25.42 13.05 25.78
CA PRO A 35 24.44 14.06 26.11
C PRO A 35 23.45 14.28 24.96
N GLN A 36 22.16 14.41 25.29
CA GLN A 36 21.13 14.74 24.31
C GLN A 36 21.27 16.19 23.81
N PRO A 37 20.95 16.48 22.53
CA PRO A 37 21.09 17.82 21.99
C PRO A 37 20.10 18.78 22.65
N GLY A 38 20.64 19.82 23.29
CA GLY A 38 19.85 20.92 23.84
C GLY A 38 19.32 21.86 22.75
N THR A 39 18.40 22.76 23.14
CA THR A 39 17.77 23.73 22.23
C THR A 39 18.75 24.54 21.38
N PRO A 40 19.89 25.06 21.90
CA PRO A 40 20.84 25.79 21.06
C PRO A 40 21.43 24.95 19.91
N THR A 41 21.74 23.69 20.19
CA THR A 41 22.26 22.75 19.18
C THR A 41 21.20 22.46 18.11
N LEU A 42 19.95 22.23 18.53
CA LEU A 42 18.83 22.00 17.60
C LEU A 42 18.62 23.20 16.68
N THR A 43 18.63 24.43 17.21
CA THR A 43 18.48 25.65 16.40
C THR A 43 19.60 25.80 15.36
N VAL A 44 20.86 25.60 15.76
CA VAL A 44 22.00 25.70 14.83
C VAL A 44 21.95 24.60 13.77
N VAL A 45 21.64 23.36 14.17
CA VAL A 45 21.51 22.25 13.22
C VAL A 45 20.36 22.49 12.26
N GLN A 46 19.22 23.04 12.72
CA GLN A 46 18.10 23.40 11.87
C GLN A 46 18.47 24.42 10.80
N LEU A 47 19.24 25.45 11.15
CA LEU A 47 19.76 26.38 10.16
C LEU A 47 20.65 25.66 9.13
N LEU A 48 21.53 24.76 9.57
CA LEU A 48 22.48 24.08 8.68
C LEU A 48 21.82 23.08 7.72
N VAL A 49 20.78 22.37 8.16
CA VAL A 49 20.09 21.36 7.33
C VAL A 49 18.99 21.96 6.46
N THR A 50 18.47 23.16 6.78
CA THR A 50 17.40 23.81 6.00
C THR A 50 17.87 25.00 5.15
N ALA A 51 19.11 25.47 5.30
CA ALA A 51 19.60 26.63 4.54
C ALA A 51 19.46 26.44 3.02
N ALA A 52 18.96 27.44 2.31
CA ALA A 52 18.87 27.41 0.84
C ALA A 52 20.22 27.73 0.18
N SER A 53 21.07 28.53 0.83
CA SER A 53 22.37 28.97 0.32
C SER A 53 23.38 29.18 1.46
N ASP A 54 24.67 29.20 1.13
CA ASP A 54 25.72 29.48 2.10
C ASP A 54 25.83 31.00 2.31
N SER A 55 25.89 31.44 3.57
CA SER A 55 26.06 32.86 3.91
C SER A 55 27.44 33.38 3.43
N PRO A 56 27.56 34.66 3.04
CA PRO A 56 28.85 35.28 2.71
C PRO A 56 29.93 35.18 3.80
N GLY A 57 29.54 34.96 5.07
CA GLY A 57 30.44 34.70 6.19
C GLY A 57 30.69 33.22 6.49
N SER A 58 30.22 32.29 5.65
CA SER A 58 30.36 30.85 5.85
C SER A 58 31.84 30.43 5.74
N PRO A 59 32.35 29.56 6.63
CA PRO A 59 33.69 28.97 6.47
C PRO A 59 33.89 28.26 5.13
N LEU A 60 32.80 27.79 4.49
CA LEU A 60 32.85 27.15 3.17
C LEU A 60 33.28 28.11 2.05
N THR A 61 33.20 29.42 2.24
CA THR A 61 33.71 30.43 1.29
C THR A 61 35.23 30.37 1.14
N LEU A 62 35.93 29.84 2.15
CA LEU A 62 37.38 29.64 2.12
C LEU A 62 37.79 28.31 1.43
N THR A 63 36.83 27.45 1.12
CA THR A 63 37.02 26.13 0.51
C THR A 63 35.95 25.86 -0.56
N PRO A 64 35.91 26.62 -1.65
CA PRO A 64 34.82 26.57 -2.63
C PRO A 64 34.69 25.22 -3.35
N ASP A 65 35.77 24.43 -3.39
CA ASP A 65 35.78 23.12 -4.06
C ASP A 65 35.06 22.04 -3.25
N TRP A 66 34.96 22.20 -1.93
CA TRP A 66 34.39 21.18 -1.05
C TRP A 66 32.90 20.96 -1.27
N PRO A 67 32.05 22.01 -1.33
CA PRO A 67 30.64 21.80 -1.62
C PRO A 67 30.39 21.16 -2.99
N THR A 68 31.14 21.58 -4.02
CA THR A 68 31.05 20.97 -5.36
C THR A 68 31.40 19.48 -5.31
N ALA A 69 32.49 19.11 -4.63
CA ALA A 69 32.90 17.71 -4.51
C ALA A 69 31.85 16.83 -3.80
N PHE A 70 31.20 17.35 -2.75
CA PHE A 70 30.11 16.62 -2.06
C PHE A 70 28.88 16.47 -2.95
N GLU A 71 28.52 17.48 -3.74
CA GLU A 71 27.41 17.39 -4.69
C GLU A 71 27.70 16.45 -5.86
N ASP A 72 28.93 16.46 -6.39
CA ASP A 72 29.37 15.53 -7.42
C ASP A 72 29.34 14.08 -6.92
N ALA A 73 29.80 13.83 -5.70
CA ALA A 73 29.69 12.52 -5.06
C ALA A 73 28.23 12.08 -4.93
N GLY A 74 27.34 12.99 -4.50
CA GLY A 74 25.91 12.73 -4.42
C GLY A 74 25.30 12.34 -5.77
N ARG A 75 25.56 13.14 -6.82
CA ARG A 75 25.10 12.86 -8.19
C ARG A 75 25.63 11.53 -8.73
N ALA A 76 26.91 11.23 -8.49
CA ALA A 76 27.52 9.97 -8.92
C ALA A 76 26.86 8.76 -8.23
N LEU A 77 26.60 8.85 -6.93
CA LEU A 77 25.90 7.80 -6.18
C LEU A 77 24.46 7.62 -6.64
N ALA A 78 23.74 8.70 -6.95
CA ALA A 78 22.40 8.61 -7.55
C ALA A 78 22.43 7.93 -8.92
N GLY A 79 23.41 8.26 -9.78
CA GLY A 79 23.58 7.61 -11.08
C GLY A 79 23.84 6.10 -10.95
N LEU A 80 24.72 5.70 -10.01
CA LEU A 80 24.97 4.29 -9.72
C LEU A 80 23.73 3.57 -9.16
N ALA A 81 22.94 4.24 -8.31
CA ALA A 81 21.70 3.69 -7.77
C ALA A 81 20.67 3.44 -8.88
N GLN A 82 20.48 4.41 -9.78
CA GLN A 82 19.56 4.30 -10.92
C GLN A 82 19.96 3.17 -11.89
N GLN A 83 21.25 2.87 -12.00
CA GLN A 83 21.78 1.81 -12.85
C GLN A 83 21.82 0.43 -12.14
N GLY A 84 21.39 0.34 -10.88
CA GLY A 84 21.45 -0.90 -10.09
C GLY A 84 22.87 -1.37 -9.78
N ALA A 85 23.86 -0.47 -9.83
CA ALA A 85 25.28 -0.80 -9.69
C ALA A 85 25.79 -0.75 -8.24
N LEU A 86 24.92 -0.41 -7.27
CA LEU A 86 25.27 -0.35 -5.86
C LEU A 86 25.02 -1.71 -5.17
N THR A 87 25.99 -2.17 -4.39
CA THR A 87 25.87 -3.42 -3.60
C THR A 87 25.19 -3.21 -2.23
N ARG A 88 24.85 -1.96 -1.90
CA ARG A 88 24.12 -1.54 -0.69
C ARG A 88 23.14 -0.44 -1.07
N GLY A 89 22.08 -0.25 -0.28
CA GLY A 89 21.13 0.84 -0.50
C GLY A 89 21.81 2.22 -0.47
N LEU A 90 21.34 3.15 -1.30
CA LEU A 90 21.92 4.49 -1.45
C LEU A 90 22.03 5.22 -0.10
N ARG A 91 21.02 5.13 0.78
CA ARG A 91 21.03 5.74 2.11
C ARG A 91 22.14 5.19 3.01
N ALA A 92 22.37 3.88 3.00
CA ALA A 92 23.46 3.26 3.77
C ALA A 92 24.84 3.72 3.26
N ILE A 93 25.01 3.87 1.94
CA ILE A 93 26.26 4.38 1.37
C ILE A 93 26.47 5.86 1.72
N LEU A 94 25.41 6.67 1.70
CA LEU A 94 25.45 8.06 2.14
C LEU A 94 25.79 8.17 3.63
N THR A 95 25.22 7.32 4.48
CA THR A 95 25.58 7.18 5.91
C THR A 95 27.07 6.89 6.07
N ASP A 96 27.61 5.91 5.34
CA ASP A 96 29.04 5.57 5.36
C ASP A 96 29.92 6.77 4.93
N HIS A 97 29.51 7.53 3.90
CA HIS A 97 30.23 8.73 3.45
C HIS A 97 30.23 9.84 4.51
N LEU A 98 29.11 10.04 5.22
CA LEU A 98 29.04 11.01 6.31
C LEU A 98 29.91 10.61 7.50
N LEU A 99 29.87 9.33 7.89
CA LEU A 99 30.73 8.79 8.96
C LEU A 99 32.22 8.92 8.59
N PHE A 100 32.57 8.63 7.34
CA PHE A 100 33.93 8.80 6.83
C PHE A 100 34.36 10.26 6.85
N ALA A 101 33.52 11.18 6.38
CA ALA A 101 33.80 12.61 6.38
C ALA A 101 33.99 13.16 7.81
N PHE A 102 33.12 12.78 8.75
CA PHE A 102 33.28 13.17 10.15
C PHE A 102 34.56 12.65 10.78
N ASN A 103 34.90 11.38 10.54
CA ASN A 103 36.15 10.80 11.02
C ASN A 103 37.37 11.50 10.43
N ARG A 104 37.33 11.82 9.13
CA ARG A 104 38.44 12.49 8.43
C ARG A 104 38.68 13.91 8.94
N LEU A 105 37.62 14.58 9.37
CA LEU A 105 37.66 15.91 10.01
C LEU A 105 38.04 15.86 11.50
N GLY A 106 38.26 14.66 12.06
CA GLY A 106 38.64 14.50 13.46
C GLY A 106 37.50 14.82 14.44
N ILE A 107 36.24 14.74 14.01
CA ILE A 107 35.08 15.00 14.88
C ILE A 107 34.89 13.79 15.79
N PRO A 108 34.94 13.94 17.12
CA PRO A 108 34.76 12.82 18.06
C PRO A 108 33.42 12.11 17.88
N ALA A 109 33.36 10.80 18.10
CA ALA A 109 32.15 9.98 17.96
C ALA A 109 30.95 10.57 18.73
N GLN A 110 31.17 11.04 19.97
CA GLN A 110 30.13 11.69 20.77
C GLN A 110 29.52 12.94 20.10
N HIS A 111 30.33 13.70 19.35
CA HIS A 111 29.86 14.89 18.64
C HIS A 111 29.19 14.52 17.32
N GLN A 112 29.61 13.42 16.68
CA GLN A 112 28.92 12.88 15.52
C GLN A 112 27.50 12.44 15.90
N ASP A 113 27.37 11.67 16.99
CA ASP A 113 26.08 11.27 17.55
C ASP A 113 25.23 12.49 17.92
N LEU A 114 25.76 13.43 18.70
CA LEU A 114 25.05 14.65 19.10
C LEU A 114 24.49 15.44 17.90
N LEU A 115 25.29 15.64 16.86
CA LEU A 115 24.91 16.40 15.66
C LEU A 115 23.92 15.63 14.78
N ALA A 116 24.12 14.33 14.62
CA ALA A 116 23.26 13.47 13.81
C ALA A 116 21.89 13.25 14.48
N THR A 117 21.87 13.01 15.80
CA THR A 117 20.67 12.98 16.63
C THR A 117 19.93 14.32 16.57
N ALA A 118 20.63 15.45 16.62
CA ALA A 118 20.01 16.76 16.48
C ALA A 118 19.37 16.97 15.09
N ALA A 119 20.04 16.54 14.01
CA ALA A 119 19.52 16.70 12.65
C ALA A 119 18.31 15.82 12.39
N SER A 120 18.36 14.56 12.81
CA SER A 120 17.23 13.64 12.78
C SER A 120 16.03 14.22 13.53
N LYS A 121 16.22 14.69 14.77
CA LYS A 121 15.15 15.32 15.56
C LYS A 121 14.57 16.56 14.87
N VAL A 122 15.41 17.45 14.36
CA VAL A 122 14.95 18.67 13.66
C VAL A 122 14.12 18.33 12.42
N ILE A 123 14.55 17.34 11.64
CA ILE A 123 13.86 16.95 10.40
C ILE A 123 12.52 16.28 10.71
N PHE A 124 12.48 15.37 11.69
CA PHE A 124 11.27 14.62 12.02
C PHE A 124 10.30 15.34 12.95
N HIS A 125 10.73 16.33 13.74
CA HIS A 125 9.92 16.96 14.79
C HIS A 125 9.76 18.47 14.60
N ARG A 126 9.84 18.97 13.36
CA ARG A 126 9.61 20.39 13.06
C ARG A 126 8.18 20.79 13.46
N GLN A 127 8.04 21.64 14.48
CA GLN A 127 6.80 22.36 14.71
C GLN A 127 6.57 23.36 13.55
N PRO A 128 5.33 23.52 13.04
CA PRO A 128 5.01 24.55 12.07
C PRO A 128 5.44 25.92 12.61
N ALA A 129 6.13 26.72 11.79
CA ALA A 129 6.46 28.08 12.17
C ALA A 129 5.18 28.91 12.32
N ALA A 130 5.11 29.68 13.41
CA ALA A 130 4.02 30.62 13.66
C ALA A 130 4.10 31.78 12.66
N ASP A 131 3.42 31.66 11.52
CA ASP A 131 2.99 32.80 10.70
C ASP A 131 1.80 32.51 9.76
N ASP A 132 1.29 31.26 9.69
CA ASP A 132 0.04 30.98 8.99
C ASP A 132 -1.14 30.92 9.97
N THR A 133 -1.78 32.07 10.18
CA THR A 133 -3.07 32.16 10.89
C THR A 133 -4.19 32.20 9.86
N PRO A 134 -5.11 31.21 9.82
CA PRO A 134 -6.36 31.37 9.11
C PRO A 134 -7.33 32.20 9.95
N TYR A 135 -7.88 33.20 9.29
CA TYR A 135 -8.98 34.04 9.73
C TYR A 135 -10.19 33.22 10.24
N GLY A 136 -10.66 33.57 11.45
CA GLY A 136 -12.08 33.60 11.79
C GLY A 136 -12.75 32.29 12.23
N SER A 137 -12.93 32.14 13.54
CA SER A 137 -14.23 31.69 14.08
C SER A 137 -14.37 32.21 15.52
N ARG A 138 -15.53 32.82 15.78
CA ARG A 138 -15.86 33.56 17.00
C ARG A 138 -16.09 32.60 18.18
N ASN A 139 -15.66 33.05 19.36
CA ASN A 139 -16.07 32.54 20.66
C ASN A 139 -17.60 32.52 20.79
N ASP A 140 -18.15 31.39 21.22
CA ASP A 140 -19.32 31.40 22.09
C ASP A 140 -19.13 30.39 23.24
N HIS A 141 -19.34 30.91 24.44
CA HIS A 141 -19.22 30.23 25.72
C HIS A 141 -20.37 29.23 25.94
N VAL A 142 -20.04 27.98 26.31
CA VAL A 142 -20.97 27.11 27.06
C VAL A 142 -20.23 26.47 28.23
N GLN A 143 -20.78 26.67 29.43
CA GLN A 143 -20.27 26.20 30.72
C GLN A 143 -20.42 24.68 30.92
N PRO A 144 -19.64 24.07 31.84
CA PRO A 144 -19.61 22.63 32.05
C PRO A 144 -20.75 22.16 32.98
N LEU A 145 -21.40 21.05 32.63
CA LEU A 145 -22.29 20.33 33.54
C LEU A 145 -21.69 18.97 33.91
N THR A 146 -21.26 18.90 35.16
CA THR A 146 -20.85 17.71 35.91
C THR A 146 -22.00 16.70 35.99
N VAL A 147 -21.74 15.41 35.74
CA VAL A 147 -22.68 14.33 36.07
C VAL A 147 -22.04 13.35 37.05
N LYS A 148 -22.82 13.07 38.10
CA LYS A 148 -22.51 12.31 39.31
C LYS A 148 -22.41 10.80 39.08
N THR A 149 -21.59 10.18 39.91
CA THR A 149 -21.54 8.75 40.24
C THR A 149 -22.88 8.23 40.76
N VAL A 150 -23.31 7.05 40.28
CA VAL A 150 -24.29 6.18 40.94
C VAL A 150 -23.84 4.72 40.84
N THR A 151 -24.08 4.03 41.94
CA THR A 151 -23.57 2.74 42.42
C THR A 151 -24.12 1.50 41.69
N THR A 152 -23.33 0.44 41.78
CA THR A 152 -23.54 -0.95 41.31
C THR A 152 -24.81 -1.62 41.84
N ASP A 153 -25.48 -2.40 41.00
CA ASP A 153 -26.21 -3.61 41.40
C ASP A 153 -25.86 -4.77 40.44
N MET A 154 -25.54 -5.92 41.04
CA MET A 154 -25.13 -7.17 40.39
C MET A 154 -26.35 -7.96 39.88
N THR A 155 -26.31 -8.44 38.63
CA THR A 155 -26.24 -9.87 38.23
C THR A 155 -26.54 -10.02 36.73
N ASP A 156 -25.50 -10.01 35.89
CA ASP A 156 -25.25 -11.09 34.93
C ASP A 156 -23.79 -11.00 34.45
N GLN A 157 -23.16 -12.14 34.16
CA GLN A 157 -21.70 -12.29 34.08
C GLN A 157 -21.04 -11.35 33.05
N THR A 158 -20.11 -10.53 33.55
CA THR A 158 -19.41 -9.45 32.85
C THR A 158 -18.56 -9.94 31.69
N THR A 159 -19.06 -9.76 30.46
CA THR A 159 -18.21 -9.82 29.26
C THR A 159 -17.25 -8.64 29.30
N THR A 160 -15.93 -8.89 29.31
CA THR A 160 -14.91 -7.83 29.30
C THR A 160 -15.06 -6.94 28.06
N GLU A 161 -14.68 -5.66 28.17
CA GLU A 161 -14.79 -4.68 27.07
C GLU A 161 -14.17 -5.16 25.74
N PRO A 162 -12.97 -5.79 25.71
CA PRO A 162 -12.41 -6.35 24.47
C PRO A 162 -13.23 -7.49 23.87
N GLN A 163 -13.83 -8.35 24.70
CA GLN A 163 -14.64 -9.47 24.22
C GLN A 163 -15.93 -8.99 23.56
N ARG A 164 -16.56 -7.96 24.15
CA ARG A 164 -17.75 -7.32 23.58
C ARG A 164 -17.45 -6.67 22.22
N LEU A 165 -16.33 -5.94 22.10
CA LEU A 165 -15.94 -5.32 20.84
C LEU A 165 -15.59 -6.36 19.75
N ARG A 166 -14.96 -7.46 20.14
CA ARG A 166 -14.69 -8.60 19.24
C ARG A 166 -15.97 -9.23 18.71
N GLU A 167 -16.92 -9.54 19.58
CA GLU A 167 -18.20 -10.13 19.15
C GLU A 167 -19.00 -9.15 18.27
N ALA A 168 -18.94 -7.85 18.57
CA ALA A 168 -19.57 -6.83 17.71
C ALA A 168 -18.93 -6.77 16.31
N LEU A 169 -17.60 -6.90 16.21
CA LEU A 169 -16.90 -6.99 14.93
C LEU A 169 -17.29 -8.26 14.16
N VAL A 170 -17.32 -9.41 14.84
CA VAL A 170 -17.75 -10.70 14.25
C VAL A 170 -19.19 -10.60 13.73
N ALA A 171 -20.11 -10.10 14.54
CA ALA A 171 -21.52 -9.95 14.15
C ALA A 171 -21.70 -8.99 12.97
N PHE A 172 -20.84 -7.98 12.84
CA PHE A 172 -20.85 -7.09 11.69
C PHE A 172 -20.43 -7.81 10.40
N ILE A 173 -19.30 -8.53 10.41
CA ILE A 173 -18.80 -9.28 9.24
C ILE A 173 -19.79 -10.39 8.84
N ASP A 174 -20.40 -11.05 9.82
CA ASP A 174 -21.42 -12.08 9.61
C ASP A 174 -22.67 -11.54 8.91
N ARG A 175 -23.12 -10.33 9.27
CA ARG A 175 -24.27 -9.67 8.62
C ARG A 175 -24.00 -9.34 7.16
N LEU A 176 -22.74 -9.11 6.79
CA LEU A 176 -22.34 -8.92 5.39
C LEU A 176 -22.34 -10.23 4.59
N GLY A 177 -22.59 -11.39 5.23
CA GLY A 177 -22.51 -12.70 4.61
C GLY A 177 -21.08 -13.11 4.24
N THR A 178 -20.07 -12.46 4.83
CA THR A 178 -18.67 -12.70 4.47
C THR A 178 -18.15 -14.02 5.05
N PHE A 179 -18.53 -14.40 6.27
CA PHE A 179 -18.26 -15.74 6.78
C PHE A 179 -19.17 -16.74 6.06
N ARG A 180 -18.56 -17.70 5.37
CA ARG A 180 -19.24 -18.80 4.68
C ARG A 180 -19.05 -20.12 5.44
N THR A 181 -18.05 -20.17 6.31
CA THR A 181 -17.69 -21.32 7.13
C THR A 181 -17.71 -20.97 8.63
N PRO A 182 -18.18 -21.88 9.51
CA PRO A 182 -18.15 -21.64 10.94
C PRO A 182 -16.72 -21.54 11.51
N GLU A 183 -15.74 -22.17 10.86
CA GLU A 183 -14.34 -22.21 11.28
C GLU A 183 -13.70 -20.81 11.22
N VAL A 184 -13.86 -20.09 10.10
CA VAL A 184 -13.33 -18.71 9.97
C VAL A 184 -13.99 -17.78 10.98
N LYS A 185 -15.30 -17.90 11.17
CA LYS A 185 -16.04 -17.12 12.19
C LYS A 185 -15.53 -17.42 13.61
N ALA A 186 -15.24 -18.69 13.92
CA ALA A 186 -14.71 -19.10 15.21
C ALA A 186 -13.29 -18.55 15.43
N ALA A 187 -12.41 -18.60 14.43
CA ALA A 187 -11.06 -18.03 14.51
C ALA A 187 -11.09 -16.54 14.87
N PHE A 188 -11.98 -15.76 14.25
CA PHE A 188 -12.17 -14.34 14.59
C PHE A 188 -12.67 -14.10 16.03
N ARG A 189 -13.42 -15.05 16.61
CA ARG A 189 -13.83 -14.99 18.02
C ARG A 189 -12.68 -15.35 18.96
N SER A 190 -11.79 -16.26 18.56
CA SER A 190 -10.62 -16.67 19.35
C SER A 190 -9.55 -15.57 19.41
N VAL A 191 -9.16 -15.01 18.27
CA VAL A 191 -7.97 -14.16 18.16
C VAL A 191 -8.16 -12.79 18.82
N PRO A 192 -7.36 -12.42 19.83
CA PRO A 192 -7.45 -11.14 20.51
C PRO A 192 -6.78 -10.00 19.72
N ARG A 193 -7.44 -9.51 18.67
CA ARG A 193 -6.92 -8.49 17.72
C ARG A 193 -6.17 -7.31 18.37
N HIS A 194 -6.68 -6.80 19.50
CA HIS A 194 -6.06 -5.71 20.25
C HIS A 194 -4.63 -5.99 20.79
N LEU A 195 -4.23 -7.24 21.00
CA LEU A 195 -2.87 -7.58 21.45
C LEU A 195 -1.81 -7.41 20.35
N PHE A 196 -2.24 -7.33 19.09
CA PHE A 196 -1.36 -7.17 17.93
C PHE A 196 -1.23 -5.71 17.47
N LEU A 197 -1.87 -4.77 18.18
CA LEU A 197 -1.91 -3.35 17.83
C LEU A 197 -1.56 -2.50 19.06
N PRO A 198 -0.31 -2.57 19.55
CA PRO A 198 0.11 -1.80 20.71
C PRO A 198 -0.02 -0.29 20.42
N GLY A 199 -0.47 0.46 21.42
CA GLY A 199 -0.68 1.91 21.30
C GLY A 199 -1.94 2.34 20.55
N VAL A 200 -2.72 1.39 20.02
CA VAL A 200 -4.02 1.65 19.39
C VAL A 200 -5.12 1.42 20.42
N ASP A 201 -6.06 2.35 20.54
CA ASP A 201 -7.20 2.19 21.44
C ASP A 201 -8.11 1.02 21.01
N LEU A 202 -8.84 0.43 21.96
CA LEU A 202 -9.65 -0.75 21.71
C LEU A 202 -10.73 -0.53 20.63
N ALA A 203 -11.34 0.65 20.57
CA ALA A 203 -12.38 0.95 19.59
C ALA A 203 -11.80 0.99 18.17
N THR A 204 -10.62 1.57 18.01
CA THR A 204 -9.88 1.57 16.74
C THR A 204 -9.37 0.17 16.38
N ALA A 205 -8.85 -0.60 17.34
CA ALA A 205 -8.34 -1.96 17.10
C ALA A 205 -9.43 -2.90 16.56
N TYR A 206 -10.68 -2.74 17.01
CA TYR A 206 -11.85 -3.49 16.53
C TYR A 206 -12.70 -2.71 15.51
N ALA A 207 -12.20 -1.60 14.98
CA ALA A 207 -12.88 -0.88 13.91
C ALA A 207 -12.92 -1.70 12.61
N ARG A 208 -13.86 -1.35 11.73
CA ARG A 208 -14.14 -2.04 10.46
C ARG A 208 -13.16 -1.70 9.34
N LYS A 209 -12.13 -0.91 9.63
CA LYS A 209 -11.17 -0.35 8.67
C LYS A 209 -9.77 -0.89 8.95
N ALA A 210 -8.88 -0.77 7.98
CA ALA A 210 -7.48 -1.06 8.19
C ALA A 210 -6.87 -0.06 9.19
N VAL A 211 -5.86 -0.51 9.94
CA VAL A 211 -5.05 0.33 10.83
C VAL A 211 -3.66 0.41 10.24
N VAL A 212 -3.22 1.60 9.84
CA VAL A 212 -1.87 1.82 9.30
C VAL A 212 -0.87 1.62 10.43
N THR A 213 0.08 0.72 10.21
CA THR A 213 1.09 0.31 11.21
C THR A 213 2.45 0.90 10.90
N LYS A 214 2.73 1.22 9.63
CA LYS A 214 3.96 1.86 9.20
C LYS A 214 3.73 2.76 8.00
N ARG A 215 4.38 3.92 7.99
CA ARG A 215 4.41 4.85 6.86
C ARG A 215 5.85 5.03 6.40
N ALA A 216 6.03 5.22 5.10
CA ALA A 216 7.26 5.74 4.53
C ALA A 216 7.43 7.22 4.90
N ALA A 217 8.63 7.74 4.62
CA ALA A 217 9.03 9.12 4.91
C ALA A 217 8.10 10.17 4.27
N ASP A 218 7.57 9.87 3.08
CA ASP A 218 6.60 10.69 2.34
C ASP A 218 5.16 10.63 2.90
N GLY A 219 4.94 9.86 3.98
CA GLY A 219 3.65 9.64 4.61
C GLY A 219 2.82 8.51 3.97
N THR A 220 3.29 7.88 2.90
CA THR A 220 2.63 6.75 2.24
C THR A 220 2.56 5.57 3.19
N ALA A 221 1.39 4.91 3.31
CA ALA A 221 1.27 3.70 4.13
C ALA A 221 2.02 2.55 3.46
N VAL A 222 3.00 1.97 4.17
CA VAL A 222 3.80 0.83 3.68
C VAL A 222 3.51 -0.47 4.44
N SER A 223 2.79 -0.39 5.55
CA SER A 223 2.23 -1.53 6.26
C SER A 223 0.92 -1.14 6.95
N SER A 224 0.01 -2.10 7.05
CA SER A 224 -1.23 -1.94 7.80
C SER A 224 -1.75 -3.29 8.29
N ALA A 225 -2.38 -3.29 9.46
CA ALA A 225 -3.31 -4.37 9.80
C ALA A 225 -4.56 -4.21 8.93
N SER A 226 -4.73 -5.14 7.99
CA SER A 226 -5.82 -5.14 7.02
C SER A 226 -7.20 -5.05 7.67
N GLY A 227 -8.15 -4.49 6.91
CA GLY A 227 -9.54 -4.39 7.32
C GLY A 227 -10.13 -5.77 7.64
N PRO A 228 -10.81 -5.97 8.77
CA PRO A 228 -11.29 -7.29 9.17
C PRO A 228 -12.14 -8.03 8.13
N ASN A 229 -12.93 -7.30 7.33
CA ASN A 229 -13.78 -7.91 6.30
C ASN A 229 -12.99 -8.50 5.13
N ILE A 230 -11.92 -7.83 4.68
CA ILE A 230 -11.08 -8.36 3.60
C ILE A 230 -10.25 -9.55 4.10
N VAL A 231 -9.78 -9.52 5.35
CA VAL A 231 -9.14 -10.67 5.99
C VAL A 231 -10.08 -11.88 6.03
N ALA A 232 -11.32 -11.71 6.49
CA ALA A 232 -12.31 -12.79 6.48
C ALA A 232 -12.57 -13.30 5.05
N THR A 233 -12.68 -12.41 4.07
CA THR A 233 -12.85 -12.77 2.64
C THR A 233 -11.69 -13.63 2.13
N MET A 234 -10.45 -13.29 2.47
CA MET A 234 -9.26 -13.99 2.00
C MET A 234 -9.05 -15.33 2.71
N LEU A 235 -9.34 -15.43 4.01
CA LEU A 235 -9.34 -16.72 4.73
C LEU A 235 -10.39 -17.68 4.16
N GLU A 236 -11.57 -17.15 3.85
CA GLU A 236 -12.64 -17.88 3.16
C GLU A 236 -12.22 -18.32 1.75
N GLN A 237 -11.46 -17.49 1.02
CA GLN A 237 -10.86 -17.85 -0.27
C GLN A 237 -9.83 -18.97 -0.11
N LEU A 238 -8.99 -18.88 0.92
CA LEU A 238 -7.87 -19.78 1.14
C LEU A 238 -8.33 -21.18 1.50
N GLN A 239 -9.42 -21.30 2.26
CA GLN A 239 -9.94 -22.58 2.75
C GLN A 239 -8.81 -23.41 3.40
N ALA A 240 -8.08 -22.78 4.34
CA ALA A 240 -7.16 -23.48 5.21
C ALA A 240 -7.94 -24.47 6.09
N ALA A 241 -7.35 -25.64 6.33
CA ALA A 241 -8.00 -26.73 7.05
C ALA A 241 -7.03 -27.35 8.05
N PRO A 242 -7.53 -28.10 9.05
CA PRO A 242 -6.69 -28.75 10.05
C PRO A 242 -5.57 -29.60 9.43
N GLY A 243 -4.34 -29.42 9.92
CA GLY A 243 -3.16 -30.13 9.42
C GLY A 243 -2.44 -29.48 8.25
N HIS A 244 -3.00 -28.45 7.61
CA HIS A 244 -2.30 -27.78 6.51
C HIS A 244 -1.03 -27.06 6.96
N ARG A 245 -0.04 -27.05 6.07
CA ARG A 245 1.13 -26.17 6.10
C ARG A 245 0.81 -24.92 5.29
N VAL A 246 0.85 -23.76 5.93
CA VAL A 246 0.49 -22.47 5.32
C VAL A 246 1.70 -21.55 5.31
N LEU A 247 1.96 -20.94 4.16
CA LEU A 247 2.86 -19.80 4.05
C LEU A 247 2.05 -18.51 3.96
N GLU A 248 2.24 -17.62 4.90
CA GLU A 248 1.81 -16.22 4.80
C GLU A 248 2.96 -15.35 4.30
N ILE A 249 2.68 -14.43 3.38
CA ILE A 249 3.62 -13.43 2.89
C ILE A 249 3.10 -12.04 3.26
N GLY A 250 3.74 -11.43 4.25
CA GLY A 250 3.37 -10.15 4.87
C GLY A 250 2.83 -10.33 6.29
N ALA A 251 3.71 -10.66 7.25
CA ALA A 251 3.29 -10.85 8.65
C ALA A 251 2.71 -9.58 9.26
N ALA A 252 3.30 -8.42 8.95
CA ALA A 252 2.98 -7.11 9.52
C ALA A 252 2.86 -7.14 11.05
N THR A 253 1.63 -7.26 11.57
CA THR A 253 1.37 -7.31 13.01
C THR A 253 1.27 -8.73 13.59
N GLY A 254 1.10 -9.75 12.75
CA GLY A 254 0.89 -11.15 13.14
C GLY A 254 -0.59 -11.56 13.32
N ILE A 255 -1.57 -10.66 13.10
CA ILE A 255 -2.99 -10.98 13.29
C ILE A 255 -3.44 -12.12 12.37
N ASN A 256 -3.07 -12.07 11.09
CA ASN A 256 -3.55 -13.03 10.11
C ASN A 256 -2.86 -14.40 10.29
N ALA A 257 -1.55 -14.44 10.59
CA ALA A 257 -0.89 -15.65 11.08
C ALA A 257 -1.61 -16.33 12.26
N ALA A 258 -2.08 -15.56 13.25
CA ALA A 258 -2.84 -16.11 14.38
C ALA A 258 -4.17 -16.71 13.93
N LEU A 259 -4.90 -16.04 13.03
CA LEU A 259 -6.15 -16.56 12.45
C LEU A 259 -5.91 -17.84 11.65
N LEU A 260 -4.84 -17.89 10.84
CA LEU A 260 -4.44 -19.09 10.12
C LEU A 260 -4.11 -20.24 11.07
N THR A 261 -3.47 -19.95 12.20
CA THR A 261 -3.12 -20.95 13.21
C THR A 261 -4.35 -21.58 13.85
N GLU A 262 -5.40 -20.79 14.13
CA GLU A 262 -6.70 -21.32 14.59
C GLU A 262 -7.32 -22.27 13.55
N LEU A 263 -7.21 -21.95 12.25
CA LEU A 263 -7.80 -22.75 11.17
C LEU A 263 -7.06 -24.07 10.91
N VAL A 264 -5.73 -24.06 10.94
CA VAL A 264 -4.93 -25.27 10.70
C VAL A 264 -4.79 -26.15 11.95
N GLY A 265 -5.14 -25.61 13.11
CA GLY A 265 -5.18 -26.34 14.36
C GLY A 265 -3.82 -26.90 14.79
N PRO A 266 -3.79 -27.80 15.79
CA PRO A 266 -2.56 -28.21 16.48
C PRO A 266 -1.64 -29.09 15.62
N THR A 267 -2.15 -29.69 14.55
CA THR A 267 -1.37 -30.53 13.63
C THR A 267 -0.89 -29.79 12.39
N GLY A 268 -1.37 -28.56 12.18
CA GLY A 268 -0.93 -27.70 11.10
C GLY A 268 0.27 -26.85 11.46
N HIS A 269 0.76 -26.09 10.49
CA HIS A 269 1.90 -25.20 10.69
C HIS A 269 1.75 -23.93 9.87
N VAL A 270 2.08 -22.78 10.46
CA VAL A 270 2.06 -21.49 9.79
C VAL A 270 3.46 -20.89 9.83
N THR A 271 4.03 -20.66 8.65
CA THR A 271 5.21 -19.83 8.45
C THR A 271 4.75 -18.48 7.90
N SER A 272 5.20 -17.38 8.47
CA SER A 272 4.86 -16.02 8.03
C SER A 272 6.13 -15.22 7.73
N ILE A 273 6.26 -14.71 6.50
CA ILE A 273 7.40 -13.89 6.09
C ILE A 273 7.05 -12.41 6.22
N GLU A 274 7.99 -11.61 6.70
CA GLU A 274 7.92 -10.15 6.69
C GLU A 274 9.24 -9.55 6.18
N LEU A 275 9.15 -8.51 5.34
CA LEU A 275 10.30 -7.89 4.72
C LEU A 275 11.06 -6.99 5.69
N ASP A 276 10.33 -6.24 6.50
CA ASP A 276 10.91 -5.29 7.44
C ASP A 276 11.22 -5.97 8.79
N ASP A 277 12.48 -5.90 9.24
CA ASP A 277 12.94 -6.56 10.47
C ASP A 277 12.19 -6.12 11.74
N ASP A 278 11.89 -4.82 11.86
CA ASP A 278 11.12 -4.26 12.98
C ASP A 278 9.68 -4.81 13.04
N LEU A 279 9.06 -5.02 11.88
CA LEU A 279 7.72 -5.62 11.80
C LEU A 279 7.76 -7.12 12.06
N ALA A 280 8.79 -7.83 11.57
CA ALA A 280 8.96 -9.26 11.84
C ALA A 280 9.10 -9.51 13.35
N GLU A 281 9.92 -8.71 14.05
CA GLU A 281 10.10 -8.82 15.49
C GLU A 281 8.84 -8.41 16.28
N GLY A 282 8.15 -7.37 15.82
CA GLY A 282 6.84 -6.97 16.36
C GLY A 282 5.82 -8.10 16.25
N ALA A 283 5.72 -8.75 15.09
CA ALA A 283 4.83 -9.88 14.88
C ALA A 283 5.15 -11.06 15.82
N ARG A 284 6.44 -11.44 15.98
CA ARG A 284 6.85 -12.48 16.95
C ARG A 284 6.40 -12.15 18.37
N THR A 285 6.63 -10.91 18.80
CA THR A 285 6.26 -10.43 20.12
C THR A 285 4.76 -10.50 20.36
N HIS A 286 3.96 -10.01 19.41
CA HIS A 286 2.49 -10.01 19.51
C HIS A 286 1.92 -11.43 19.47
N LEU A 287 2.43 -12.28 18.59
CA LEU A 287 2.03 -13.69 18.50
C LEU A 287 2.31 -14.41 19.82
N ALA A 288 3.51 -14.26 20.39
CA ALA A 288 3.84 -14.85 21.69
C ALA A 288 2.91 -14.33 22.81
N ALA A 289 2.66 -13.01 22.86
CA ALA A 289 1.77 -12.40 23.85
C ALA A 289 0.32 -12.87 23.73
N ALA A 290 -0.14 -13.18 22.51
CA ALA A 290 -1.48 -13.68 22.23
C ALA A 290 -1.63 -15.21 22.35
N GLY A 291 -0.54 -15.95 22.65
CA GLY A 291 -0.54 -17.41 22.80
C GLY A 291 -0.29 -18.20 21.51
N TYR A 292 0.21 -17.54 20.47
CA TYR A 292 0.50 -18.09 19.13
C TYR A 292 2.00 -18.19 18.84
N GLY A 293 2.84 -18.41 19.86
CA GLY A 293 4.30 -18.47 19.73
C GLY A 293 4.83 -19.64 18.87
N GLN A 294 3.97 -20.56 18.44
CA GLN A 294 4.28 -21.65 17.52
C GLN A 294 4.36 -21.23 16.04
N VAL A 295 3.89 -20.03 15.70
CA VAL A 295 4.03 -19.47 14.35
C VAL A 295 5.50 -19.17 14.09
N GLU A 296 6.03 -19.67 12.97
CA GLU A 296 7.39 -19.33 12.53
C GLU A 296 7.36 -18.00 11.78
N VAL A 297 7.98 -16.96 12.34
CA VAL A 297 8.11 -15.64 11.67
C VAL A 297 9.52 -15.44 11.12
N VAL A 298 9.61 -15.30 9.81
CA VAL A 298 10.88 -15.16 9.07
C VAL A 298 11.01 -13.72 8.57
N CYS A 299 12.14 -13.07 8.87
CA CYS A 299 12.49 -11.81 8.22
C CYS A 299 13.12 -12.12 6.87
N GLY A 300 12.53 -11.66 5.77
CA GLY A 300 13.03 -11.93 4.43
C GLY A 300 12.09 -11.45 3.32
N ASP A 301 12.55 -11.60 2.08
CA ASP A 301 11.76 -11.22 0.91
C ASP A 301 10.69 -12.28 0.60
N GLY A 302 9.43 -11.89 0.74
CA GLY A 302 8.28 -12.72 0.44
C GLY A 302 8.21 -13.23 -1.00
N ALA A 303 8.84 -12.54 -1.96
CA ALA A 303 8.91 -12.98 -3.35
C ALA A 303 9.71 -14.28 -3.50
N LEU A 304 10.62 -14.57 -2.56
CA LEU A 304 11.44 -15.79 -2.55
C LEU A 304 10.77 -16.96 -1.80
N GLY A 305 9.65 -16.69 -1.12
CA GLY A 305 8.99 -17.65 -0.24
C GLY A 305 9.91 -18.18 0.87
N HIS A 306 9.60 -19.35 1.41
CA HIS A 306 10.40 -20.01 2.43
C HIS A 306 10.62 -21.50 2.09
N PRO A 307 11.67 -21.84 1.31
CA PRO A 307 11.89 -23.21 0.83
C PRO A 307 11.99 -24.27 1.94
N ALA A 308 12.48 -23.92 3.14
CA ALA A 308 12.65 -24.88 4.23
C ALA A 308 11.30 -25.38 4.80
N GLY A 309 10.22 -24.62 4.63
CA GLY A 309 8.88 -25.03 5.02
C GLY A 309 8.05 -25.66 3.89
N ALA A 310 8.56 -25.67 2.66
CA ALA A 310 7.87 -26.23 1.50
C ALA A 310 7.82 -27.78 1.54
N PRO A 311 6.88 -28.42 0.82
CA PRO A 311 5.77 -27.79 0.11
C PRO A 311 4.67 -27.29 1.07
N TYR A 312 3.95 -26.26 0.63
CA TYR A 312 2.82 -25.68 1.34
C TYR A 312 1.50 -26.13 0.73
N ASP A 313 0.53 -26.47 1.57
CA ASP A 313 -0.85 -26.74 1.13
C ASP A 313 -1.56 -25.45 0.74
N ARG A 314 -1.20 -24.34 1.40
CA ARG A 314 -1.78 -23.02 1.19
C ARG A 314 -0.70 -21.93 1.20
N ILE A 315 -0.86 -20.96 0.32
CA ILE A 315 -0.09 -19.72 0.34
C ILE A 315 -1.08 -18.55 0.39
N GLU A 316 -0.87 -17.61 1.31
CA GLU A 316 -1.65 -16.36 1.39
C GLU A 316 -0.70 -15.16 1.33
N VAL A 317 -0.90 -14.30 0.34
CA VAL A 317 -0.15 -13.05 0.20
C VAL A 317 -1.01 -11.92 0.73
N THR A 318 -0.48 -11.09 1.65
CA THR A 318 -1.21 -9.98 2.28
C THR A 318 -0.67 -8.62 1.85
N ALA A 319 -0.03 -8.56 0.67
CA ALA A 319 0.42 -7.36 -0.02
C ALA A 319 -0.01 -7.40 -1.50
N GLY A 320 -0.10 -6.23 -2.14
CA GLY A 320 -0.46 -6.08 -3.55
C GLY A 320 0.65 -6.54 -4.47
N ALA A 321 0.62 -7.82 -4.88
CA ALA A 321 1.63 -8.42 -5.74
C ALA A 321 1.45 -7.99 -7.20
N TRP A 322 2.57 -7.69 -7.87
CA TRP A 322 2.56 -7.49 -9.32
C TRP A 322 2.58 -8.80 -10.09
N ASP A 323 3.21 -9.86 -9.57
CA ASP A 323 3.33 -11.15 -10.26
C ASP A 323 3.06 -12.31 -9.30
N ILE A 324 2.82 -13.51 -9.84
CA ILE A 324 2.89 -14.76 -9.08
C ILE A 324 4.33 -15.27 -9.22
N SER A 325 5.12 -15.10 -8.16
CA SER A 325 6.55 -15.45 -8.17
C SER A 325 6.78 -16.92 -8.53
N ALA A 326 7.87 -17.19 -9.26
CA ALA A 326 8.33 -18.55 -9.53
C ALA A 326 8.56 -19.37 -8.25
N ALA A 327 8.96 -18.73 -7.15
CA ALA A 327 9.14 -19.40 -5.87
C ALA A 327 7.82 -19.92 -5.29
N TRP A 328 6.73 -19.17 -5.42
CA TRP A 328 5.41 -19.59 -4.94
C TRP A 328 4.90 -20.78 -5.73
N TRP A 329 5.11 -20.78 -7.05
CA TRP A 329 4.85 -21.95 -7.90
C TRP A 329 5.64 -23.17 -7.44
N GLN A 330 6.92 -23.04 -7.14
CA GLN A 330 7.75 -24.19 -6.73
C GLN A 330 7.38 -24.71 -5.34
N GLN A 331 6.96 -23.82 -4.45
CA GLN A 331 6.71 -24.15 -3.04
C GLN A 331 5.27 -24.54 -2.75
N LEU A 332 4.31 -24.24 -3.64
CA LEU A 332 2.92 -24.69 -3.49
C LEU A 332 2.77 -26.16 -3.90
N ALA A 333 2.18 -26.99 -3.04
CA ALA A 333 1.89 -28.39 -3.37
C ALA A 333 0.95 -28.53 -4.57
N LEU A 334 1.04 -29.64 -5.31
CA LEU A 334 -0.02 -30.01 -6.25
C LEU A 334 -1.31 -30.32 -5.47
N GLY A 335 -2.43 -29.75 -5.87
CA GLY A 335 -3.67 -29.71 -5.10
C GLY A 335 -3.71 -28.59 -4.04
N GLY A 336 -2.64 -27.81 -3.92
CA GLY A 336 -2.58 -26.63 -3.06
C GLY A 336 -3.34 -25.43 -3.66
N ARG A 337 -3.54 -24.41 -2.82
CA ARG A 337 -4.18 -23.15 -3.20
C ARG A 337 -3.34 -21.94 -2.80
N ILE A 338 -3.28 -20.95 -3.68
CA ILE A 338 -2.75 -19.62 -3.34
C ILE A 338 -3.87 -18.57 -3.37
N VAL A 339 -3.89 -17.68 -2.38
CA VAL A 339 -4.70 -16.46 -2.38
C VAL A 339 -3.77 -15.26 -2.46
N VAL A 340 -3.97 -14.41 -3.46
CA VAL A 340 -3.09 -13.27 -3.72
C VAL A 340 -3.89 -12.03 -4.17
N PRO A 341 -3.68 -10.87 -3.53
CA PRO A 341 -4.04 -9.57 -4.06
C PRO A 341 -3.18 -9.26 -5.29
N LEU A 342 -3.60 -9.72 -6.46
CA LEU A 342 -2.86 -9.59 -7.70
C LEU A 342 -3.26 -8.30 -8.42
N ARG A 343 -2.30 -7.43 -8.71
CA ARG A 343 -2.49 -6.36 -9.68
C ARG A 343 -2.73 -6.98 -11.04
N LEU A 344 -3.77 -6.58 -11.74
CA LEU A 344 -4.16 -7.06 -13.08
C LEU A 344 -4.04 -5.95 -14.13
N HIS A 345 -3.50 -4.79 -13.76
CA HIS A 345 -3.20 -3.68 -14.67
C HIS A 345 -2.19 -2.74 -13.99
N GLY A 346 -1.30 -2.09 -14.75
CA GLY A 346 -0.27 -1.20 -14.22
C GLY A 346 -0.82 0.01 -13.47
N SER A 347 -2.07 0.41 -13.74
CA SER A 347 -2.81 1.45 -13.00
C SER A 347 -3.15 1.12 -11.53
N GLY A 348 -2.70 -0.03 -11.02
CA GLY A 348 -2.98 -0.49 -9.65
C GLY A 348 -4.35 -1.17 -9.49
N LEU A 349 -4.98 -1.63 -10.58
CA LEU A 349 -6.20 -2.43 -10.51
C LEU A 349 -5.87 -3.79 -9.88
N THR A 350 -6.41 -4.07 -8.69
CA THR A 350 -6.11 -5.28 -7.93
C THR A 350 -7.37 -6.10 -7.67
N ARG A 351 -7.23 -7.43 -7.66
CA ARG A 351 -8.22 -8.37 -7.14
C ARG A 351 -7.56 -9.35 -6.20
N SER A 352 -8.26 -9.72 -5.13
CA SER A 352 -7.89 -10.91 -4.36
C SER A 352 -8.35 -12.12 -5.14
N LEU A 353 -7.41 -12.93 -5.61
CA LEU A 353 -7.65 -14.09 -6.44
C LEU A 353 -7.25 -15.35 -5.69
N ALA A 354 -8.14 -16.34 -5.67
CA ALA A 354 -7.85 -17.67 -5.16
C ALA A 354 -7.61 -18.62 -6.34
N PHE A 355 -6.43 -19.21 -6.41
CA PHE A 355 -5.97 -20.08 -7.47
C PHE A 355 -5.75 -21.50 -6.96
N ASP A 356 -6.41 -22.47 -7.58
CA ASP A 356 -6.12 -23.89 -7.34
C ASP A 356 -5.04 -24.38 -8.29
N ARG A 357 -4.01 -25.04 -7.73
CA ARG A 357 -2.99 -25.74 -8.50
C ARG A 357 -3.39 -27.19 -8.71
N THR A 358 -4.34 -27.41 -9.61
CA THR A 358 -4.77 -28.77 -10.00
C THR A 358 -3.83 -29.42 -11.00
N GLU A 359 -3.00 -28.64 -11.70
CA GLU A 359 -2.06 -29.08 -12.72
C GLU A 359 -0.67 -28.50 -12.43
N GLU A 360 0.39 -29.15 -12.92
CA GLU A 360 1.77 -28.77 -12.60
C GLU A 360 2.13 -27.35 -13.05
N HIS A 361 1.67 -26.95 -14.24
CA HIS A 361 2.02 -25.68 -14.89
C HIS A 361 0.79 -24.81 -15.17
N ARG A 362 -0.28 -25.01 -14.41
CA ARG A 362 -1.50 -24.23 -14.59
C ARG A 362 -2.26 -24.11 -13.28
N MET A 363 -2.66 -22.88 -12.98
CA MET A 363 -3.57 -22.59 -11.89
C MET A 363 -4.78 -21.84 -12.42
N ARG A 364 -5.97 -22.18 -11.93
CA ARG A 364 -7.21 -21.51 -12.32
C ARG A 364 -7.83 -20.81 -11.12
N SER A 365 -8.25 -19.57 -11.32
CA SER A 365 -8.95 -18.82 -10.28
C SER A 365 -10.34 -19.39 -10.06
N ILE A 366 -10.72 -19.56 -8.81
CA ILE A 366 -12.08 -20.00 -8.43
C ILE A 366 -12.99 -18.82 -8.06
N ASN A 367 -12.41 -17.67 -7.71
CA ASN A 367 -13.14 -16.43 -7.47
C ASN A 367 -12.22 -15.19 -7.54
N ALA A 368 -12.84 -14.02 -7.66
CA ALA A 368 -12.18 -12.74 -7.56
C ALA A 368 -12.96 -11.79 -6.64
N ALA A 369 -12.25 -11.13 -5.72
CA ALA A 369 -12.82 -10.11 -4.85
C ALA A 369 -12.13 -8.76 -5.07
N VAL A 370 -12.90 -7.67 -5.04
CA VAL A 370 -12.35 -6.31 -5.04
C VAL A 370 -11.59 -6.09 -3.74
N CYS A 371 -10.35 -5.59 -3.84
CA CYS A 371 -9.53 -5.30 -2.67
C CYS A 371 -8.56 -4.16 -2.95
N GLY A 372 -7.96 -3.64 -1.88
CA GLY A 372 -6.84 -2.71 -1.93
C GLY A 372 -5.84 -3.11 -0.85
N PHE A 373 -4.56 -3.15 -1.23
CA PHE A 373 -3.45 -3.54 -0.38
C PHE A 373 -2.28 -2.58 -0.61
N VAL A 374 -1.41 -2.44 0.39
CA VAL A 374 -0.11 -1.80 0.19
C VAL A 374 0.68 -2.61 -0.86
N PRO A 375 1.41 -1.97 -1.78
CA PRO A 375 2.19 -2.69 -2.78
C PRO A 375 3.20 -3.63 -2.14
N MET A 376 3.40 -4.79 -2.74
CA MET A 376 4.51 -5.68 -2.37
C MET A 376 5.84 -4.98 -2.66
N ARG A 377 6.76 -5.01 -1.69
CA ARG A 377 8.12 -4.47 -1.79
C ARG A 377 9.14 -5.61 -1.89
N GLY A 378 10.36 -5.30 -2.33
CA GLY A 378 11.44 -6.28 -2.49
C GLY A 378 11.76 -6.58 -3.95
N ALA A 379 12.21 -7.80 -4.25
CA ALA A 379 12.72 -8.20 -5.56
C ALA A 379 11.66 -8.17 -6.68
N SER A 380 10.37 -8.28 -6.32
CA SER A 380 9.24 -8.20 -7.26
C SER A 380 8.48 -6.87 -7.19
N GLU A 381 9.05 -5.85 -6.53
CA GLU A 381 8.45 -4.52 -6.41
C GLU A 381 8.28 -3.88 -7.79
N MET A 382 7.08 -3.37 -8.05
CA MET A 382 6.75 -2.69 -9.30
C MET A 382 5.96 -1.42 -9.02
N GLY A 383 6.42 -0.32 -9.60
CA GLY A 383 5.77 0.99 -9.48
C GLY A 383 4.46 1.09 -10.24
N GLU A 384 3.88 2.29 -10.21
CA GLU A 384 2.77 2.72 -11.05
C GLU A 384 3.25 3.90 -11.90
N ARG A 385 2.77 4.02 -13.14
CA ARG A 385 3.00 5.22 -13.95
C ARG A 385 1.88 6.22 -13.69
N HIS A 386 2.24 7.46 -13.35
CA HIS A 386 1.29 8.51 -12.99
C HIS A 386 1.43 9.70 -13.93
N VAL A 387 0.31 10.15 -14.47
CA VAL A 387 0.23 11.41 -15.24
C VAL A 387 -0.59 12.40 -14.42
N ARG A 388 0.02 13.54 -14.09
CA ARG A 388 -0.66 14.65 -13.42
C ARG A 388 -1.56 15.36 -14.44
N LEU A 389 -2.87 15.39 -14.18
CA LEU A 389 -3.83 16.10 -15.04
C LEU A 389 -4.16 17.51 -14.53
N ALA A 390 -4.08 17.69 -13.21
CA ALA A 390 -4.21 18.96 -12.51
C ALA A 390 -3.58 18.80 -11.12
N ASP A 391 -3.52 19.88 -10.34
CA ASP A 391 -3.19 19.78 -8.93
C ASP A 391 -4.19 18.85 -8.23
N ASP A 392 -3.65 17.87 -7.51
CA ASP A 392 -4.42 16.86 -6.77
C ASP A 392 -5.32 15.95 -7.66
N VAL A 393 -5.05 15.89 -8.97
CA VAL A 393 -5.68 14.95 -9.92
C VAL A 393 -4.64 14.15 -10.70
N ILE A 394 -4.64 12.84 -10.50
CA ILE A 394 -3.64 11.92 -11.07
C ILE A 394 -4.35 10.83 -11.86
N LEU A 395 -3.90 10.61 -13.09
CA LEU A 395 -4.26 9.44 -13.88
C LEU A 395 -3.18 8.36 -13.72
N LYS A 396 -3.57 7.20 -13.17
CA LYS A 396 -2.70 6.02 -13.02
C LYS A 396 -2.84 5.14 -14.25
N LEU A 397 -1.73 4.73 -14.84
CA LEU A 397 -1.68 4.06 -16.15
C LEU A 397 -0.84 2.78 -16.11
N ASP A 398 -0.96 1.97 -17.17
CA ASP A 398 0.04 0.93 -17.42
C ASP A 398 1.36 1.57 -17.87
N ALA A 399 2.48 0.97 -17.46
CA ALA A 399 3.79 1.42 -17.90
C ALA A 399 3.99 1.12 -19.39
N ASP A 400 3.40 0.02 -19.85
CA ASP A 400 3.53 -0.50 -21.23
C ASP A 400 2.69 0.28 -22.24
N ASP A 401 1.71 1.07 -21.80
CA ASP A 401 0.82 1.84 -22.69
C ASP A 401 1.52 2.97 -23.45
N LEU A 402 2.71 3.42 -23.02
CA LEU A 402 3.47 4.54 -23.60
C LEU A 402 2.62 5.78 -23.95
N PRO A 403 1.88 6.36 -22.98
CA PRO A 403 0.95 7.47 -23.22
C PRO A 403 1.63 8.76 -23.68
N ASP A 404 0.89 9.58 -24.44
CA ASP A 404 1.23 10.99 -24.69
C ASP A 404 0.93 11.82 -23.43
N GLU A 405 1.86 11.79 -22.47
CA GLU A 405 1.71 12.47 -21.18
C GLU A 405 1.49 13.99 -21.31
N PRO A 406 2.21 14.73 -22.20
CA PRO A 406 1.95 16.15 -22.41
C PRO A 406 0.52 16.44 -22.87
N ALA A 407 -0.03 15.61 -23.76
CA ALA A 407 -1.42 15.76 -24.21
C ALA A 407 -2.42 15.43 -23.09
N LEU A 408 -2.18 14.35 -22.34
CA LEU A 408 -3.03 13.97 -21.21
C LEU A 408 -3.02 15.02 -20.10
N ALA A 409 -1.88 15.62 -19.79
CA ALA A 409 -1.77 16.70 -18.80
C ALA A 409 -2.65 17.92 -19.13
N GLN A 410 -3.08 18.06 -20.40
CA GLN A 410 -3.99 19.11 -20.86
C GLN A 410 -5.45 18.64 -20.98
N ALA A 411 -5.76 17.38 -20.63
CA ALA A 411 -7.11 16.84 -20.80
C ALA A 411 -8.14 17.70 -20.05
N LEU A 412 -7.91 17.97 -18.75
CA LEU A 412 -8.86 18.70 -17.90
C LEU A 412 -8.99 20.20 -18.24
N THR A 413 -8.11 20.77 -19.08
CA THR A 413 -8.29 22.15 -19.57
C THR A 413 -9.41 22.25 -20.60
N HIS A 414 -9.82 21.12 -21.18
CA HIS A 414 -10.95 21.04 -22.09
C HIS A 414 -12.26 20.92 -21.31
N ARG A 415 -13.32 21.48 -21.88
CA ARG A 415 -14.66 21.45 -21.29
C ARG A 415 -15.12 20.00 -21.07
N ALA A 416 -15.56 19.72 -19.85
CA ALA A 416 -16.18 18.44 -19.51
C ALA A 416 -17.43 18.18 -20.36
N HIS A 417 -17.51 17.01 -20.99
CA HIS A 417 -18.71 16.49 -21.62
C HIS A 417 -19.28 15.35 -20.75
N GLN A 418 -20.42 15.60 -20.11
CA GLN A 418 -21.11 14.61 -19.30
C GLN A 418 -22.24 13.95 -20.10
N GLN A 419 -22.28 12.61 -20.07
CA GLN A 419 -23.35 11.82 -20.66
C GLN A 419 -23.85 10.75 -19.69
N TRP A 420 -25.16 10.76 -19.44
CA TRP A 420 -25.86 9.71 -18.71
C TRP A 420 -26.31 8.61 -19.68
N THR A 421 -26.09 7.35 -19.32
CA THR A 421 -26.23 6.22 -20.24
C THR A 421 -27.60 5.55 -20.20
N GLY A 422 -28.40 5.80 -19.17
CA GLY A 422 -29.62 5.03 -18.87
C GLY A 422 -29.35 3.66 -18.23
N ILE A 423 -28.09 3.24 -18.11
CA ILE A 423 -27.71 1.95 -17.52
C ILE A 423 -27.85 2.05 -16.00
N ARG A 424 -28.72 1.22 -15.44
CA ARG A 424 -28.96 1.13 -14.00
C ARG A 424 -28.10 0.04 -13.38
N VAL A 425 -27.53 0.32 -12.22
CA VAL A 425 -26.70 -0.61 -11.46
C VAL A 425 -27.16 -0.64 -10.01
N ARG A 426 -27.60 -1.80 -9.54
CA ARG A 426 -27.99 -1.98 -8.13
C ARG A 426 -26.75 -2.02 -7.23
N HIS A 427 -26.85 -1.57 -5.99
CA HIS A 427 -25.74 -1.66 -5.03
C HIS A 427 -25.37 -3.12 -4.72
N GLU A 428 -26.36 -4.01 -4.71
CA GLU A 428 -26.18 -5.43 -4.38
C GLU A 428 -25.83 -6.33 -5.59
N GLU A 429 -25.95 -5.83 -6.83
CA GLU A 429 -25.65 -6.67 -8.00
C GLU A 429 -24.12 -6.83 -8.21
N PRO A 430 -23.66 -7.95 -8.79
CA PRO A 430 -22.24 -8.26 -9.00
C PRO A 430 -21.65 -7.47 -10.18
N ALA A 431 -21.73 -6.15 -10.13
CA ALA A 431 -21.12 -5.23 -11.08
C ALA A 431 -19.70 -4.81 -10.65
N ALA A 432 -19.10 -5.48 -9.67
CA ALA A 432 -17.85 -5.10 -9.02
C ALA A 432 -16.61 -5.23 -9.93
N HIS A 433 -16.77 -5.70 -11.15
CA HIS A 433 -15.68 -5.98 -12.07
C HIS A 433 -15.78 -5.25 -13.41
N LEU A 434 -16.67 -4.25 -13.54
CA LEU A 434 -16.76 -3.41 -14.73
C LEU A 434 -15.43 -2.74 -15.10
N ASP A 435 -14.67 -2.24 -14.11
CA ASP A 435 -13.31 -1.71 -14.30
C ASP A 435 -12.36 -2.73 -14.91
N LEU A 436 -12.34 -3.96 -14.40
CA LEU A 436 -11.49 -5.02 -14.96
C LEU A 436 -11.98 -5.44 -16.35
N TRP A 437 -13.30 -5.43 -16.59
CA TRP A 437 -13.86 -5.75 -17.90
C TRP A 437 -13.43 -4.69 -18.92
N LEU A 438 -13.52 -3.40 -18.58
CA LEU A 438 -13.03 -2.32 -19.41
C LEU A 438 -11.52 -2.42 -19.67
N ALA A 439 -10.74 -2.85 -18.68
CA ALA A 439 -9.29 -3.02 -18.81
C ALA A 439 -8.87 -4.24 -19.65
N THR A 440 -9.78 -5.19 -19.91
CA THR A 440 -9.45 -6.48 -20.56
C THR A 440 -10.23 -6.74 -21.84
N ILE A 441 -11.26 -5.93 -22.13
CA ILE A 441 -12.03 -6.06 -23.35
C ILE A 441 -11.25 -5.48 -24.54
N ASP A 442 -11.23 -6.24 -25.63
CA ASP A 442 -10.62 -5.80 -26.89
C ASP A 442 -11.42 -4.62 -27.44
N SER A 443 -10.87 -3.41 -27.31
CA SER A 443 -11.55 -2.15 -27.61
C SER A 443 -10.69 -1.08 -28.29
N ASP A 444 -9.41 -1.36 -28.54
CA ASP A 444 -8.39 -0.41 -29.00
C ASP A 444 -8.19 0.82 -28.10
N LEU A 445 -8.84 0.88 -26.93
CA LEU A 445 -8.71 1.96 -25.96
C LEU A 445 -7.78 1.55 -24.81
N SER A 446 -6.98 2.49 -24.35
CA SER A 446 -6.15 2.29 -23.16
C SER A 446 -6.96 2.52 -21.88
N PHE A 447 -6.56 1.85 -20.81
CA PHE A 447 -7.25 1.89 -19.52
C PHE A 447 -6.39 2.57 -18.45
N GLY A 448 -7.04 3.31 -17.56
CA GLY A 448 -6.40 3.99 -16.45
C GLY A 448 -7.33 4.13 -15.25
N ARG A 449 -6.79 4.66 -14.16
CA ARG A 449 -7.56 4.97 -12.95
C ARG A 449 -7.31 6.39 -12.50
N LEU A 450 -8.35 7.19 -12.50
CA LEU A 450 -8.34 8.57 -12.04
C LEU A 450 -8.44 8.63 -10.52
N SER A 451 -7.40 9.18 -9.90
CA SER A 451 -7.35 9.48 -8.47
C SER A 451 -7.49 10.97 -8.27
N ILE A 452 -8.32 11.35 -7.30
CA ILE A 452 -8.60 12.75 -6.96
C ILE A 452 -8.42 12.90 -5.46
N GLY A 453 -7.61 13.86 -5.04
CA GLY A 453 -7.48 14.18 -3.63
C GLY A 453 -8.52 15.20 -3.15
N PRO A 454 -8.46 15.56 -1.86
CA PRO A 454 -9.50 16.34 -1.19
C PRO A 454 -9.71 17.75 -1.77
N GLU A 455 -8.65 18.40 -2.23
CA GLU A 455 -8.72 19.78 -2.73
C GLU A 455 -9.41 19.81 -4.10
N ALA A 456 -8.94 18.96 -5.03
CA ALA A 456 -9.54 18.84 -6.36
C ALA A 456 -11.00 18.37 -6.31
N HIS A 457 -11.35 17.49 -5.36
CA HIS A 457 -12.72 17.07 -5.13
C HIS A 457 -13.59 18.25 -4.65
N THR A 458 -13.09 19.06 -3.71
CA THR A 458 -13.80 20.25 -3.20
C THR A 458 -14.04 21.29 -4.29
N LEU A 459 -13.08 21.45 -5.19
CA LEU A 459 -13.17 22.33 -6.36
C LEU A 459 -14.05 21.76 -7.50
N GLY A 460 -14.49 20.50 -7.39
CA GLY A 460 -15.33 19.85 -8.39
C GLY A 460 -14.63 19.63 -9.73
N LEU A 461 -13.30 19.47 -9.73
CA LEU A 461 -12.51 19.31 -10.97
C LEU A 461 -12.84 18.02 -11.72
N ALA A 462 -13.15 16.95 -10.99
CA ALA A 462 -13.67 15.70 -11.53
C ALA A 462 -14.43 14.93 -10.44
N ALA A 463 -15.29 14.00 -10.85
CA ALA A 463 -16.19 13.25 -9.96
C ALA A 463 -16.32 11.77 -10.40
N PRO A 464 -15.25 10.97 -10.31
CA PRO A 464 -15.25 9.60 -10.74
C PRO A 464 -16.04 8.71 -9.77
N ALA A 465 -16.63 7.65 -10.31
CA ALA A 465 -17.35 6.66 -9.53
C ALA A 465 -16.38 5.89 -8.61
N ILE A 466 -16.51 6.12 -7.30
CA ILE A 466 -15.68 5.49 -6.25
C ILE A 466 -15.80 3.96 -6.31
N ARG A 467 -16.98 3.43 -6.65
CA ARG A 467 -17.25 1.98 -6.75
C ARG A 467 -16.30 1.23 -7.68
N TRP A 468 -15.86 1.89 -8.76
CA TRP A 468 -14.87 1.37 -9.72
C TRP A 468 -13.55 2.13 -9.65
N ALA A 469 -13.35 2.81 -8.53
CA ALA A 469 -12.11 3.40 -8.10
C ALA A 469 -11.37 4.18 -9.20
N GLY A 470 -12.13 5.02 -9.91
CA GLY A 470 -11.59 5.90 -10.94
C GLY A 470 -11.47 5.31 -12.34
N ALA A 471 -12.09 4.17 -12.67
CA ALA A 471 -12.00 3.57 -14.00
C ALA A 471 -12.18 4.59 -15.12
N THR A 472 -11.15 4.70 -15.97
CA THR A 472 -10.98 5.72 -16.99
C THR A 472 -10.48 5.06 -18.27
N LEU A 473 -11.10 5.36 -19.39
CA LEU A 473 -10.58 5.05 -20.72
C LEU A 473 -9.86 6.28 -21.26
N TYR A 474 -8.83 6.09 -22.07
CA TYR A 474 -8.14 7.20 -22.72
C TYR A 474 -7.62 6.83 -24.12
N ASP A 475 -7.53 7.85 -24.96
CA ASP A 475 -6.98 7.80 -26.32
C ASP A 475 -6.31 9.17 -26.60
N GLY A 476 -5.00 9.15 -26.84
CA GLY A 476 -4.18 10.37 -26.94
C GLY A 476 -4.34 11.28 -25.72
N GLY A 477 -4.66 12.56 -25.94
CA GLY A 477 -4.92 13.55 -24.88
C GLY A 477 -6.36 13.59 -24.36
N THR A 478 -7.19 12.59 -24.67
CA THR A 478 -8.60 12.54 -24.27
C THR A 478 -8.84 11.43 -23.26
N ILE A 479 -9.55 11.74 -22.17
CA ILE A 479 -9.94 10.81 -21.11
C ILE A 479 -11.45 10.75 -20.96
N SER A 480 -11.98 9.58 -20.61
CA SER A 480 -13.40 9.36 -20.29
C SER A 480 -13.52 8.47 -19.06
N TYR A 481 -13.99 9.02 -17.95
CA TYR A 481 -14.08 8.31 -16.67
C TYR A 481 -15.53 8.03 -16.26
N LEU A 482 -15.75 6.91 -15.58
CA LEU A 482 -17.07 6.54 -15.07
C LEU A 482 -17.51 7.51 -13.97
N THR A 483 -18.78 7.92 -13.99
CA THR A 483 -19.46 8.64 -12.91
C THR A 483 -20.78 7.95 -12.59
N THR A 484 -21.35 8.23 -11.43
CA THR A 484 -22.69 7.75 -11.05
C THR A 484 -23.61 8.86 -10.59
N ARG A 485 -24.92 8.66 -10.70
CA ARG A 485 -25.93 9.42 -9.95
C ARG A 485 -26.95 8.47 -9.33
N PRO A 486 -27.46 8.76 -8.12
CA PRO A 486 -28.53 7.96 -7.54
C PRO A 486 -29.82 8.13 -8.36
N ILE A 487 -30.53 7.03 -8.56
CA ILE A 487 -31.91 7.01 -9.07
C ILE A 487 -32.88 6.81 -7.89
N ASP A 488 -32.54 5.87 -6.99
CA ASP A 488 -33.27 5.51 -5.78
C ASP A 488 -32.31 4.98 -4.71
N ASP A 489 -32.83 4.58 -3.53
CA ASP A 489 -32.05 4.17 -2.36
C ASP A 489 -31.13 2.95 -2.56
N GLY A 490 -31.28 2.21 -3.66
CA GLY A 490 -30.50 1.00 -3.94
C GLY A 490 -29.88 0.95 -5.34
N THR A 491 -30.05 2.00 -6.14
CA THR A 491 -29.73 1.98 -7.58
C THR A 491 -29.10 3.28 -8.05
N ASP A 492 -27.98 3.14 -8.74
CA ASP A 492 -27.31 4.24 -9.43
C ASP A 492 -27.45 4.12 -10.95
N GLU A 493 -27.45 5.25 -11.64
CA GLU A 493 -27.24 5.31 -13.09
C GLU A 493 -25.76 5.51 -13.41
N LEU A 494 -25.24 4.76 -14.38
CA LEU A 494 -23.91 5.01 -14.95
C LEU A 494 -23.92 6.22 -15.88
N GLY A 495 -22.91 7.05 -15.72
CA GLY A 495 -22.56 8.10 -16.66
C GLY A 495 -21.08 8.09 -17.01
N LEU A 496 -20.73 8.91 -17.97
CA LEU A 496 -19.36 9.20 -18.37
C LEU A 496 -19.14 10.71 -18.29
N ILE A 497 -17.95 11.10 -17.86
CA ILE A 497 -17.46 12.47 -18.03
C ILE A 497 -16.18 12.38 -18.85
N THR A 498 -16.16 13.11 -19.96
CA THR A 498 -15.09 13.07 -20.94
C THR A 498 -14.43 14.45 -21.07
N HIS A 499 -13.10 14.45 -21.15
CA HIS A 499 -12.28 15.65 -21.32
C HIS A 499 -11.23 15.40 -22.41
N GLY A 500 -10.87 16.44 -23.16
CA GLY A 500 -9.83 16.41 -24.18
C GLY A 500 -10.34 16.77 -25.58
N PRO A 501 -9.42 16.87 -26.56
CA PRO A 501 -9.73 17.37 -27.91
C PRO A 501 -10.73 16.50 -28.67
N ASP A 502 -10.72 15.18 -28.44
CA ASP A 502 -11.55 14.20 -29.16
C ASP A 502 -12.70 13.67 -28.30
N SER A 503 -13.21 14.50 -27.39
CA SER A 503 -14.22 14.10 -26.40
C SER A 503 -15.45 13.41 -27.01
N ASN A 504 -15.95 13.87 -28.16
CA ASN A 504 -17.11 13.24 -28.81
C ASN A 504 -16.82 11.81 -29.28
N LYS A 505 -15.61 11.57 -29.82
CA LYS A 505 -15.19 10.26 -30.34
C LYS A 505 -15.05 9.27 -29.18
N LEU A 506 -14.22 9.59 -28.19
CA LEU A 506 -13.96 8.71 -27.05
C LEU A 506 -15.24 8.44 -26.25
N ASN A 507 -16.05 9.46 -25.99
CA ASN A 507 -17.32 9.29 -25.29
C ASN A 507 -18.27 8.33 -26.04
N SER A 508 -18.35 8.42 -27.37
CA SER A 508 -19.19 7.50 -28.17
C SER A 508 -18.70 6.05 -28.05
N GLN A 509 -17.39 5.82 -28.13
CA GLN A 509 -16.79 4.49 -27.97
C GLN A 509 -17.01 3.94 -26.56
N ALA A 510 -16.80 4.75 -25.52
CA ALA A 510 -17.03 4.38 -24.12
C ALA A 510 -18.50 4.03 -23.85
N VAL A 511 -19.46 4.77 -24.41
CA VAL A 511 -20.89 4.45 -24.30
C VAL A 511 -21.22 3.11 -24.97
N GLN A 512 -20.62 2.81 -26.13
CA GLN A 512 -20.81 1.52 -26.79
C GLN A 512 -20.28 0.36 -25.94
N LEU A 513 -19.12 0.53 -25.31
CA LEU A 513 -18.57 -0.45 -24.37
C LEU A 513 -19.48 -0.65 -23.15
N LEU A 514 -19.97 0.42 -22.54
CA LEU A 514 -20.90 0.31 -21.41
C LEU A 514 -22.23 -0.36 -21.79
N ASN A 515 -22.76 -0.08 -22.98
CA ASN A 515 -23.95 -0.78 -23.48
C ASN A 515 -23.69 -2.27 -23.72
N ARG A 516 -22.52 -2.62 -24.26
CA ARG A 516 -22.09 -4.01 -24.41
C ARG A 516 -21.99 -4.71 -23.06
N TRP A 517 -21.27 -4.11 -22.10
CA TRP A 517 -21.21 -4.63 -20.74
C TRP A 517 -22.59 -4.75 -20.10
N SER A 518 -23.48 -3.78 -20.32
CA SER A 518 -24.84 -3.83 -19.76
C SER A 518 -25.70 -4.92 -20.40
N ALA A 519 -25.40 -5.34 -21.63
CA ALA A 519 -26.07 -6.46 -22.30
C ALA A 519 -25.50 -7.81 -21.84
N GLU A 520 -24.18 -7.91 -21.67
CA GLU A 520 -23.48 -9.14 -21.26
C GLU A 520 -23.57 -9.41 -19.75
N ARG A 521 -23.50 -8.36 -18.93
CA ARG A 521 -23.48 -8.35 -17.44
C ARG A 521 -22.60 -9.47 -16.85
N PRO A 522 -21.31 -9.53 -17.23
CA PRO A 522 -20.43 -10.59 -16.75
C PRO A 522 -20.23 -10.47 -15.23
N ALA A 523 -20.36 -11.61 -14.54
CA ALA A 523 -20.42 -11.63 -13.07
C ALA A 523 -19.05 -11.86 -12.40
N GLN A 524 -18.27 -12.82 -12.88
CA GLN A 524 -16.97 -13.18 -12.29
C GLN A 524 -15.95 -13.45 -13.40
N PRO A 525 -14.77 -12.82 -13.36
CA PRO A 525 -13.70 -13.18 -14.27
C PRO A 525 -13.15 -14.56 -13.92
N VAL A 526 -12.74 -15.31 -14.93
CA VAL A 526 -11.91 -16.51 -14.78
C VAL A 526 -10.50 -16.16 -15.23
N ILE A 527 -9.56 -16.16 -14.29
CA ILE A 527 -8.15 -15.92 -14.53
C ILE A 527 -7.45 -17.28 -14.50
N THR A 528 -6.64 -17.56 -15.51
CA THR A 528 -5.75 -18.72 -15.50
C THR A 528 -4.31 -18.24 -15.50
N ALA A 529 -3.51 -18.76 -14.58
CA ALA A 529 -2.09 -18.48 -14.46
C ALA A 529 -1.25 -19.65 -14.97
N TYR A 530 -0.15 -19.32 -15.62
CA TYR A 530 0.80 -20.23 -16.23
C TYR A 530 2.23 -19.75 -15.95
N PRO A 531 3.23 -20.64 -15.79
CA PRO A 531 4.64 -20.23 -15.76
C PRO A 531 5.02 -19.40 -17.00
N ALA A 532 5.90 -18.40 -16.84
CA ALA A 532 6.35 -17.50 -17.91
C ALA A 532 6.79 -18.21 -19.21
N ALA A 533 7.41 -19.39 -19.08
CA ALA A 533 7.91 -20.18 -20.21
C ALA A 533 6.80 -20.89 -21.03
N THR A 534 5.54 -20.80 -20.61
CA THR A 534 4.41 -21.48 -21.29
C THR A 534 4.20 -20.92 -22.70
N PRO A 535 4.23 -21.76 -23.75
CA PRO A 535 3.98 -21.32 -25.13
C PRO A 535 2.57 -20.76 -25.39
N ASP A 536 2.45 -19.89 -26.39
CA ASP A 536 1.20 -19.20 -26.76
C ASP A 536 0.04 -20.14 -27.14
N ASP A 537 0.34 -21.29 -27.72
CA ASP A 537 -0.64 -22.29 -28.15
C ASP A 537 -1.20 -23.13 -26.99
N GLN A 538 -0.61 -23.01 -25.79
CA GLN A 538 -1.06 -23.67 -24.56
C GLN A 538 -1.87 -22.74 -23.65
N LEU A 539 -1.94 -21.44 -23.97
CA LEU A 539 -2.71 -20.47 -23.22
C LEU A 539 -4.20 -20.56 -23.56
N ALA A 540 -5.06 -20.46 -22.54
CA ALA A 540 -6.49 -20.34 -22.74
C ALA A 540 -6.84 -19.03 -23.51
N PRO A 541 -7.99 -19.00 -24.22
CA PRO A 541 -8.50 -17.76 -24.81
C PRO A 541 -8.78 -16.68 -23.75
N GLY A 542 -8.72 -15.42 -24.15
CA GLY A 542 -9.00 -14.26 -23.30
C GLY A 542 -7.91 -13.19 -23.39
N ALA A 543 -8.08 -12.13 -22.60
CA ALA A 543 -7.09 -11.08 -22.48
C ALA A 543 -5.80 -11.64 -21.87
N ARG A 544 -4.65 -11.29 -22.43
CA ARG A 544 -3.36 -11.84 -22.03
C ARG A 544 -2.55 -10.82 -21.27
N LEU A 545 -1.96 -11.23 -20.15
CA LEU A 545 -0.96 -10.46 -19.43
C LEU A 545 0.31 -11.30 -19.32
N THR A 546 1.45 -10.74 -19.71
CA THR A 546 2.75 -11.43 -19.62
C THR A 546 3.63 -10.68 -18.64
N ARG A 547 4.22 -11.41 -17.69
CA ARG A 547 5.08 -10.89 -16.63
C ARG A 547 6.35 -11.75 -16.53
N PRO A 548 7.37 -11.31 -15.76
CA PRO A 548 8.62 -12.04 -15.67
C PRO A 548 8.47 -13.52 -15.27
N ASP A 549 7.58 -13.84 -14.33
CA ASP A 549 7.42 -15.21 -13.80
C ASP A 549 6.12 -15.89 -14.24
N THR A 550 5.09 -15.13 -14.59
CA THR A 550 3.76 -15.68 -14.93
C THR A 550 3.17 -15.08 -16.21
N ARG A 551 2.41 -15.91 -16.94
CA ARG A 551 1.44 -15.47 -17.96
C ARG A 551 0.04 -15.69 -17.43
N LEU A 552 -0.83 -14.70 -17.61
CA LEU A 552 -2.23 -14.75 -17.22
C LEU A 552 -3.13 -14.66 -18.44
N THR A 553 -4.24 -15.39 -18.41
CA THR A 553 -5.36 -15.22 -19.35
C THR A 553 -6.62 -14.87 -18.56
N ILE A 554 -7.35 -13.84 -18.98
CA ILE A 554 -8.59 -13.37 -18.34
C ILE A 554 -9.76 -13.53 -19.30
N SER A 555 -10.78 -14.27 -18.87
CA SER A 555 -12.03 -14.47 -19.61
C SER A 555 -13.25 -14.13 -18.73
N TRP A 556 -14.37 -13.83 -19.37
CA TRP A 556 -15.61 -13.35 -18.74
C TRP A 556 -16.80 -14.28 -18.95
#